data_AF-A0A699JFL4-F1
#
_entry.id   AF-A0A699JFL4-F1
#
_cell.length_a   1.000
_cell.length_b   1.000
_cell.length_c   1.000
_cell.angle_alpha   90.00
_cell.angle_beta   90.00
_cell.angle_gamma   90.00
#
_symmetry.space_group_name_H-M   'P 1'
#
loop_
_entity.id
_entity.type
_entity.pdbx_description
1 polymer ?
#
loop_
_entity_poly.entity_id
_entity_poly.type
_entity_poly.pdbx_seq_one_letter_code
_entity_poly.pdbx_strand_id
1 'polypeptide(L)'
;MDMGPCPKVHSFQLRKEYQEAKAKGQDNYDRELEDVIDRLIVECDRKIARALNRLSEEDAKAAIAISVSEVTQTPEILELSKQIKEKLKEADLYDLEGKADMKIRALEMVEEFRTQRADKQSTLLLDAFNKDRASLPQPLPNPPPLAPLPVATPDARTQELINEKLKKAEELGEQGMLDEAQKALEEAEALKKSSASIFHNGI
;
A
#
# COMPACT_ATOMS: atom_id res chain seq x y z
N MET A 1 -32.08 1.94 3.38
CA MET A 1 -32.58 0.63 3.86
C MET A 1 -33.95 0.45 3.25
N ASP A 2 -34.17 -0.62 2.49
CA ASP A 2 -35.53 -0.94 2.07
C ASP A 2 -36.24 -1.62 3.24
N MET A 3 -37.32 -1.00 3.72
CA MET A 3 -38.13 -1.52 4.83
C MET A 3 -39.17 -2.54 4.34
N GLY A 4 -39.21 -2.79 3.03
CA GLY A 4 -40.23 -3.61 2.40
C GLY A 4 -41.62 -2.97 2.45
N PRO A 5 -42.66 -3.70 2.03
CA PRO A 5 -44.03 -3.24 2.10
C PRO A 5 -44.45 -3.02 3.55
N CYS A 6 -45.01 -1.83 3.83
CA CYS A 6 -45.48 -1.50 5.18
C CYS A 6 -46.65 -2.42 5.57
N PRO A 7 -46.64 -3.03 6.77
CA PRO A 7 -47.75 -3.86 7.25
C PRO A 7 -48.98 -3.04 7.66
N LYS A 8 -48.86 -1.71 7.76
CA LYS A 8 -49.97 -0.82 8.15
C LYS A 8 -50.72 -0.29 6.92
N VAL A 9 -52.02 -0.06 7.10
CA VAL A 9 -52.88 0.52 6.06
C VAL A 9 -52.62 2.02 5.97
N HIS A 10 -52.19 2.47 4.79
CA HIS A 10 -52.02 3.90 4.48
C HIS A 10 -53.11 4.34 3.51
N SER A 11 -54.23 4.87 4.03
CA SER A 11 -55.31 5.45 3.21
C SER A 11 -55.43 6.95 3.45
N PHE A 12 -55.84 7.69 2.42
CA PHE A 12 -56.06 9.13 2.52
C PHE A 12 -57.19 9.50 3.51
N GLN A 13 -58.20 8.63 3.63
CA GLN A 13 -59.32 8.81 4.55
C GLN A 13 -58.84 8.70 6.01
N LEU A 14 -58.10 7.63 6.34
CA LEU A 14 -57.53 7.44 7.67
C LEU A 14 -56.53 8.55 8.05
N ARG A 15 -55.79 9.07 7.07
CA ARG A 15 -54.87 10.20 7.30
C ARG A 15 -55.61 11.47 7.69
N LYS A 16 -56.75 11.76 7.06
CA LYS A 16 -57.59 12.91 7.39
C LYS A 16 -58.19 12.78 8.80
N GLU A 17 -58.75 11.61 9.11
CA GLU A 17 -59.29 11.31 10.44
C GLU A 17 -58.22 11.41 11.54
N TYR A 18 -57.01 10.93 11.28
CA TYR A 18 -55.86 11.08 12.17
C TYR A 18 -55.52 12.55 12.41
N GLN A 19 -55.45 13.39 11.36
CA GLN A 19 -55.15 14.81 11.50
C GLN A 19 -56.20 15.55 12.34
N GLU A 20 -57.47 15.20 12.19
CA GLU A 20 -58.57 15.76 13.00
C GLU A 20 -58.52 15.30 14.46
N ALA A 21 -58.17 14.03 14.72
CA ALA A 21 -57.97 13.51 16.07
C ALA A 21 -56.72 14.12 16.74
N LYS A 22 -55.67 14.35 15.96
CA LYS A 22 -54.44 15.00 16.40
C LYS A 22 -54.63 16.46 16.80
N ALA A 23 -55.43 17.21 16.05
CA ALA A 23 -55.78 18.58 16.41
C ALA A 23 -56.56 18.66 17.74
N LYS A 24 -57.20 17.57 18.17
CA LYS A 24 -57.92 17.45 19.44
C LYS A 24 -57.06 16.86 20.57
N GLY A 25 -55.79 16.52 20.30
CA GLY A 25 -54.89 15.89 21.27
C GLY A 25 -55.35 14.50 21.72
N GLN A 26 -56.13 13.80 20.90
CA GLN A 26 -56.68 12.48 21.21
C GLN A 26 -55.88 11.33 20.57
N ASP A 27 -54.71 11.62 20.01
CA ASP A 27 -53.85 10.65 19.34
C ASP A 27 -52.58 10.32 20.15
N ASN A 28 -52.05 9.11 19.97
CA ASN A 28 -50.82 8.64 20.63
C ASN A 28 -49.74 8.15 19.65
N TYR A 29 -50.03 8.13 18.35
CA TYR A 29 -49.20 7.49 17.32
C TYR A 29 -47.77 8.03 17.24
N ASP A 30 -47.55 9.27 17.70
CA ASP A 30 -46.21 9.86 17.78
C ASP A 30 -45.28 9.05 18.69
N ARG A 31 -45.79 8.40 19.75
CA ARG A 31 -44.99 7.57 20.65
C ARG A 31 -44.46 6.30 19.97
N GLU A 32 -45.34 5.60 19.25
CA GLU A 32 -44.95 4.41 18.51
C GLU A 32 -43.99 4.77 17.36
N LEU A 33 -44.18 5.94 16.74
CA LEU A 33 -43.28 6.46 15.72
C LEU A 33 -41.89 6.77 16.28
N GLU A 34 -41.80 7.43 17.45
CA GLU A 34 -40.54 7.65 18.17
C GLU A 34 -39.80 6.32 18.43
N ASP A 35 -40.49 5.30 18.95
CA ASP A 35 -39.90 3.97 19.20
C ASP A 35 -39.38 3.28 17.93
N VAL A 36 -39.98 3.56 16.76
CA VAL A 36 -39.48 3.09 15.46
C VAL A 36 -38.26 3.88 15.02
N ILE A 37 -38.28 5.20 15.16
CA ILE A 37 -37.17 6.08 14.79
C ILE A 37 -35.94 5.76 15.64
N ASP A 38 -36.08 5.58 16.96
CA ASP A 38 -34.98 5.25 17.85
C ASP A 38 -34.32 3.91 17.47
N ARG A 39 -35.13 2.90 17.12
CA ARG A 39 -34.62 1.63 16.61
C ARG A 39 -33.82 1.80 15.31
N LEU A 40 -34.30 2.63 14.39
CA LEU A 40 -33.60 2.90 13.12
C LEU A 40 -32.28 3.63 13.34
N ILE A 41 -32.22 4.58 14.28
CA ILE A 41 -30.99 5.28 14.65
C ILE A 41 -29.95 4.28 15.16
N VAL A 42 -30.33 3.40 16.10
CA VAL A 42 -29.43 2.38 16.66
C VAL A 42 -28.91 1.42 15.58
N GLU A 43 -29.76 1.02 14.63
CA GLU A 43 -29.32 0.18 13.51
C GLU A 43 -28.33 0.89 12.58
N CYS A 44 -28.56 2.17 12.29
CA CYS A 44 -27.64 3.01 11.53
C CYS A 44 -26.30 3.14 12.25
N ASP A 45 -26.29 3.49 13.53
CA ASP A 45 -25.08 3.63 14.34
C ASP A 45 -24.28 2.33 14.37
N ARG A 46 -24.96 1.18 14.52
CA ARG A 46 -24.32 -0.12 14.47
C ARG A 46 -23.70 -0.43 13.10
N LYS A 47 -24.33 -0.02 12.00
CA LYS A 47 -23.78 -0.19 10.65
C LYS A 47 -22.57 0.72 10.42
N ILE A 48 -22.64 1.96 10.88
CA ILE A 48 -21.54 2.93 10.82
C ILE A 48 -20.34 2.40 11.63
N ALA A 49 -20.56 1.96 12.88
CA ALA A 49 -19.49 1.42 13.73
C ALA A 49 -18.81 0.19 13.09
N ARG A 50 -19.58 -0.69 12.44
CA ARG A 50 -19.02 -1.85 11.73
C ARG A 50 -18.20 -1.44 10.51
N ALA A 51 -18.66 -0.45 9.75
CA ALA A 51 -17.90 0.07 8.61
C ALA A 51 -16.59 0.72 9.06
N LEU A 52 -16.63 1.52 10.13
CA LEU A 52 -15.44 2.14 10.73
C LEU A 52 -14.44 1.09 11.24
N ASN A 53 -14.89 0.05 11.94
CA ASN A 53 -14.00 -1.03 12.38
C ASN A 53 -13.36 -1.77 11.20
N ARG A 54 -14.10 -2.05 10.13
CA ARG A 54 -13.53 -2.68 8.92
C ARG A 54 -12.44 -1.84 8.28
N LEU A 55 -12.66 -0.53 8.13
CA LEU A 55 -11.63 0.39 7.63
C LEU A 55 -10.39 0.39 8.53
N SER A 56 -10.58 0.42 9.85
CA SER A 56 -9.45 0.38 10.80
C SER A 56 -8.67 -0.94 10.75
N GLU A 57 -9.35 -2.07 10.53
CA GLU A 57 -8.72 -3.38 10.41
C GLU A 57 -7.98 -3.55 9.08
N GLU A 58 -8.49 -2.97 7.97
CA GLU A 58 -7.80 -2.93 6.69
C GLU A 58 -6.52 -2.08 6.77
N ASP A 59 -6.61 -0.88 7.36
CA ASP A 59 -5.45 -0.02 7.64
C ASP A 59 -4.44 -0.73 8.56
N ALA A 60 -4.91 -1.47 9.57
CA ALA A 60 -4.05 -2.24 10.46
C ALA A 60 -3.40 -3.44 9.78
N LYS A 61 -4.11 -4.16 8.89
CA LYS A 61 -3.57 -5.30 8.13
C LYS A 61 -2.53 -4.87 7.11
N ALA A 62 -2.71 -3.71 6.49
CA ALA A 62 -1.70 -3.10 5.63
C ALA A 62 -0.38 -2.81 6.38
N ALA A 63 -0.41 -2.68 7.72
CA ALA A 63 0.74 -2.32 8.55
C ALA A 63 1.55 -3.52 9.10
N ILE A 64 1.17 -4.78 8.87
CA ILE A 64 1.71 -5.95 9.62
C ILE A 64 2.80 -6.76 8.89
N ALA A 65 3.12 -6.52 7.62
CA ALA A 65 4.22 -7.24 6.95
C ALA A 65 5.55 -6.49 7.07
N ILE A 66 6.45 -6.99 7.94
CA ILE A 66 7.69 -6.35 8.46
C ILE A 66 7.32 -5.19 9.41
N SER A 67 8.08 -4.89 10.47
CA SER A 67 7.73 -3.81 11.41
C SER A 67 7.91 -2.41 10.79
N VAL A 68 7.16 -2.14 9.71
CA VAL A 68 6.94 -0.83 9.08
C VAL A 68 6.60 0.21 10.14
N SER A 69 5.85 -0.19 11.18
CA SER A 69 5.54 0.64 12.34
C SER A 69 6.77 1.25 13.02
N GLU A 70 7.84 0.50 13.29
CA GLU A 70 8.99 1.05 14.04
C GLU A 70 9.89 1.91 13.17
N VAL A 71 10.12 1.50 11.92
CA VAL A 71 11.03 2.19 11.00
C VAL A 71 10.37 3.42 10.37
N THR A 72 9.05 3.41 10.20
CA THR A 72 8.33 4.48 9.49
C THR A 72 7.51 5.41 10.38
N GLN A 73 7.51 5.23 11.71
CA GLN A 73 6.93 6.19 12.65
C GLN A 73 7.89 7.35 12.98
N THR A 74 8.43 8.01 11.95
CA THR A 74 9.18 9.24 12.17
C THR A 74 8.23 10.39 12.52
N PRO A 75 8.68 11.40 13.29
CA PRO A 75 7.86 12.55 13.64
C PRO A 75 7.28 13.27 12.41
N GLU A 76 8.00 13.28 11.29
CA GLU A 76 7.52 13.84 10.02
C GLU A 76 6.34 13.07 9.43
N ILE A 77 6.35 11.74 9.48
CA ILE A 77 5.26 10.90 8.95
C ILE A 77 4.01 11.01 9.83
N LEU A 78 4.21 11.14 11.14
CA LEU A 78 3.13 11.42 12.09
C LEU A 78 2.52 12.80 11.86
N GLU A 79 3.34 13.83 11.61
CA GLU A 79 2.86 15.17 11.30
C GLU A 79 2.11 15.21 9.95
N LEU A 80 2.60 14.55 8.90
CA LEU A 80 1.87 14.40 7.65
C LEU A 80 0.52 13.69 7.87
N SER A 81 0.50 12.64 8.70
CA SER A 81 -0.75 11.95 9.05
C SER A 81 -1.73 12.84 9.82
N LYS A 82 -1.24 13.77 10.63
CA LYS A 82 -2.05 14.78 11.32
C LYS A 82 -2.60 15.81 10.34
N GLN A 83 -1.77 16.33 9.43
CA GLN A 83 -2.19 17.29 8.39
C GLN A 83 -3.24 16.69 7.45
N ILE A 84 -3.09 15.42 7.05
CA ILE A 84 -4.12 14.68 6.28
C ILE A 84 -5.46 14.67 7.02
N LYS A 85 -5.46 14.33 8.32
CA LYS A 85 -6.69 14.30 9.13
C LYS A 85 -7.32 15.69 9.26
N GLU A 86 -6.51 16.72 9.41
CA GLU A 86 -6.98 18.11 9.53
C GLU A 86 -7.59 18.61 8.21
N LYS A 87 -6.92 18.37 7.08
CA LYS A 87 -7.44 18.72 5.76
C LYS A 87 -8.70 17.95 5.36
N LEU A 88 -8.82 16.69 5.77
CA LEU A 88 -10.06 15.93 5.58
C LEU A 88 -11.24 16.56 6.35
N LYS A 89 -11.04 16.97 7.61
CA LYS A 89 -12.07 17.69 8.36
C LYS A 89 -12.43 19.03 7.72
N GLU A 90 -11.44 19.74 7.17
CA GLU A 90 -11.68 21.00 6.46
C GLU A 90 -12.52 20.76 5.18
N ALA A 91 -12.23 19.69 4.44
CA ALA A 91 -13.01 19.29 3.27
C ALA A 91 -14.47 18.94 3.64
N ASP A 92 -14.70 18.25 4.76
CA ASP A 92 -16.04 17.95 5.26
C ASP A 92 -16.82 19.23 5.61
N LEU A 93 -16.17 20.20 6.26
CA LEU A 93 -16.78 21.51 6.55
C LEU A 93 -17.16 22.25 5.25
N TYR A 94 -16.28 22.26 4.25
CA TYR A 94 -16.60 22.88 2.96
C TYR A 94 -17.74 22.18 2.23
N ASP A 95 -17.90 20.86 2.40
CA ASP A 95 -19.04 20.11 1.87
C ASP A 95 -20.37 20.55 2.50
N LEU A 96 -20.39 20.69 3.83
CA LEU A 96 -21.56 21.16 4.56
C LEU A 96 -21.94 22.61 4.20
N GLU A 97 -20.95 23.46 3.91
CA GLU A 97 -21.15 24.84 3.48
C GLU A 97 -21.45 24.98 1.97
N GLY A 98 -21.41 23.89 1.20
CA GLY A 98 -21.63 23.89 -0.25
C GLY A 98 -20.51 24.54 -1.07
N LYS A 99 -19.32 24.72 -0.49
CA LYS A 99 -18.15 25.34 -1.14
C LYS A 99 -17.34 24.32 -1.94
N ALA A 100 -17.88 23.86 -3.05
CA ALA A 100 -17.30 22.79 -3.87
C ALA A 100 -15.84 23.04 -4.30
N ASP A 101 -15.50 24.25 -4.76
CA ASP A 101 -14.13 24.58 -5.20
C ASP A 101 -13.09 24.55 -4.08
N MET A 102 -13.52 24.85 -2.84
CA MET A 102 -12.63 24.78 -1.66
C MET A 102 -12.46 23.33 -1.21
N LYS A 103 -13.54 22.54 -1.26
CA LYS A 103 -13.50 21.09 -0.99
C LYS A 103 -12.55 20.38 -1.95
N ILE A 104 -12.64 20.64 -3.26
CA ILE A 104 -11.77 20.02 -4.26
C ILE A 104 -10.30 20.31 -3.94
N ARG A 105 -9.95 21.57 -3.69
CA ARG A 105 -8.57 21.95 -3.31
C ARG A 105 -8.10 21.33 -2.00
N ALA A 106 -8.98 21.21 -1.01
CA ALA A 106 -8.64 20.54 0.25
C ALA A 106 -8.35 19.05 0.03
N LEU A 107 -9.11 18.38 -0.84
CA LEU A 107 -8.89 16.97 -1.19
C LEU A 107 -7.62 16.77 -2.05
N GLU A 108 -7.29 17.69 -2.94
CA GLU A 108 -6.02 17.68 -3.68
C GLU A 108 -4.82 17.72 -2.72
N MET A 109 -4.84 18.63 -1.72
CA MET A 109 -3.79 18.66 -0.69
C MET A 109 -3.72 17.38 0.13
N VAL A 110 -4.85 16.71 0.39
CA VAL A 110 -4.86 15.41 1.09
C VAL A 110 -4.12 14.34 0.27
N GLU A 111 -4.36 14.27 -1.03
CA GLU A 111 -3.67 13.33 -1.92
C GLU A 111 -2.18 13.63 -2.04
N GLU A 112 -1.79 14.91 -2.07
CA GLU A 112 -0.39 15.31 -2.05
C GLU A 112 0.30 14.87 -0.76
N PHE A 113 -0.30 15.12 0.42
CA PHE A 113 0.25 14.67 1.69
C PHE A 113 0.29 13.14 1.81
N ARG A 114 -0.68 12.41 1.24
CA ARG A 114 -0.67 10.94 1.19
C ARG A 114 0.50 10.42 0.36
N THR A 115 0.76 11.05 -0.78
CA THR A 115 1.89 10.71 -1.66
C THR A 115 3.22 10.98 -0.95
N GLN A 116 3.40 12.19 -0.40
CA GLN A 116 4.60 12.54 0.36
C GLN A 116 4.85 11.60 1.56
N ARG A 117 3.78 11.20 2.25
CA ARG A 117 3.86 10.24 3.36
C ARG A 117 4.32 8.88 2.85
N ALA A 118 3.72 8.37 1.77
CA ALA A 118 4.09 7.08 1.18
C ALA A 118 5.54 7.07 0.68
N ASP A 119 5.99 8.14 0.01
CA ASP A 119 7.37 8.27 -0.48
C ASP A 119 8.38 8.27 0.66
N LYS A 120 8.10 9.01 1.73
CA LYS A 120 8.94 9.01 2.94
C LYS A 120 8.98 7.64 3.61
N GLN A 121 7.82 6.98 3.74
CA GLN A 121 7.75 5.62 4.28
C GLN A 121 8.56 4.63 3.44
N SER A 122 8.42 4.68 2.13
CA SER A 122 9.16 3.84 1.18
C SER A 122 10.67 4.05 1.29
N THR A 123 11.12 5.31 1.34
CA THR A 123 12.54 5.66 1.48
C THR A 123 13.14 5.09 2.77
N LEU A 124 12.42 5.20 3.90
CA LEU A 124 12.87 4.68 5.19
C LEU A 124 12.91 3.16 5.22
N LEU A 125 11.94 2.50 4.59
CA LEU A 125 11.94 1.05 4.47
C LEU A 125 13.13 0.55 3.64
N LEU A 126 13.44 1.23 2.54
CA LEU A 126 14.59 0.90 1.71
C LEU A 126 15.91 1.09 2.47
N ASP A 127 16.04 2.18 3.22
CA ASP A 127 17.22 2.43 4.06
C ASP A 127 17.39 1.37 5.15
N ALA A 128 16.31 0.99 5.84
CA ALA A 128 16.35 -0.08 6.83
C ALA A 128 16.70 -1.44 6.22
N PHE A 129 16.16 -1.77 5.06
CA PHE A 129 16.51 -2.99 4.34
C PHE A 129 17.99 -3.02 3.93
N ASN A 130 18.52 -1.89 3.44
CA ASN A 130 19.93 -1.77 3.08
C ASN A 130 20.85 -1.91 4.30
N LYS A 131 20.46 -1.37 5.46
CA LYS A 131 21.19 -1.51 6.72
C LYS A 131 21.20 -2.95 7.22
N ASP A 132 20.07 -3.65 7.16
CA ASP A 132 19.99 -5.06 7.56
C ASP A 132 20.80 -5.98 6.64
N ARG A 133 20.79 -5.68 5.32
CA ARG A 133 21.68 -6.35 4.37
C ARG A 133 23.16 -6.11 4.66
N ALA A 134 23.52 -4.91 5.13
CA ALA A 134 24.91 -4.56 5.47
C ALA A 134 25.38 -5.13 6.82
N SER A 135 24.46 -5.42 7.75
CA SER A 135 24.76 -6.02 9.06
C SER A 135 24.84 -7.56 9.01
N LEU A 136 24.26 -8.20 7.98
CA LEU A 136 24.48 -9.62 7.72
C LEU A 136 25.98 -9.88 7.51
N PRO A 137 26.54 -10.96 8.09
CA PRO A 137 27.92 -11.35 7.82
C PRO A 137 28.10 -11.48 6.30
N GLN A 138 29.05 -10.74 5.73
CA GLN A 138 29.42 -11.00 4.36
C GLN A 138 29.77 -12.49 4.25
N PRO A 139 29.39 -13.17 3.15
CA PRO A 139 29.90 -14.50 2.88
C PRO A 139 31.40 -14.48 3.13
N LEU A 140 31.88 -15.41 3.97
CA LEU A 140 33.29 -15.51 4.33
C LEU A 140 34.13 -15.19 3.09
N PRO A 141 35.10 -14.25 3.15
CA PRO A 141 36.03 -14.09 2.05
C PRO A 141 36.52 -15.49 1.72
N ASN A 142 36.37 -15.88 0.45
CA ASN A 142 36.84 -17.18 -0.02
C ASN A 142 38.20 -17.43 0.63
N PRO A 143 38.43 -18.64 1.18
CA PRO A 143 39.64 -18.94 1.93
C PRO A 143 40.84 -18.36 1.16
N PRO A 144 41.79 -17.68 1.84
CA PRO A 144 42.91 -17.03 1.18
C PRO A 144 43.45 -18.01 0.15
N PRO A 145 43.62 -17.59 -1.12
CA PRO A 145 44.01 -18.52 -2.17
C PRO A 145 45.22 -19.27 -1.63
N LEU A 146 45.04 -20.58 -1.44
CA LEU A 146 46.14 -21.50 -1.19
C LEU A 146 47.24 -21.07 -2.14
N ALA A 147 48.42 -20.78 -1.59
CA ALA A 147 49.56 -20.13 -2.25
C ALA A 147 49.51 -20.31 -3.77
N PRO A 148 49.55 -19.22 -4.58
CA PRO A 148 49.32 -19.32 -6.01
C PRO A 148 50.20 -20.41 -6.60
N LEU A 149 49.59 -21.56 -6.91
CA LEU A 149 50.05 -22.31 -8.06
C LEU A 149 49.91 -21.34 -9.23
N PRO A 150 50.90 -21.26 -10.14
CA PRO A 150 50.91 -20.27 -11.20
C PRO A 150 49.70 -20.51 -12.11
N VAL A 151 48.58 -19.82 -11.85
CA VAL A 151 47.39 -19.85 -12.69
C VAL A 151 47.62 -18.83 -13.79
N ALA A 152 47.88 -19.35 -14.98
CA ALA A 152 48.04 -18.57 -16.19
C ALA A 152 46.76 -17.75 -16.47
N THR A 153 46.95 -16.47 -16.80
CA THR A 153 45.91 -15.52 -17.19
C THR A 153 45.14 -16.03 -18.43
N PRO A 154 43.80 -15.96 -18.47
CA PRO A 154 43.04 -16.21 -19.70
C PRO A 154 43.54 -15.30 -20.83
N ASP A 155 43.62 -15.83 -22.05
CA ASP A 155 44.02 -15.07 -23.24
C ASP A 155 43.20 -13.77 -23.37
N ALA A 156 43.86 -12.66 -23.69
CA ALA A 156 43.25 -11.31 -23.73
C ALA A 156 41.97 -11.25 -24.57
N ARG A 157 41.92 -12.03 -25.66
CA ARG A 157 40.77 -12.13 -26.57
C ARG A 157 39.56 -12.82 -25.94
N THR A 158 39.78 -13.79 -25.06
CA THR A 158 38.71 -14.49 -24.34
C THR A 158 38.16 -13.62 -23.22
N GLN A 159 39.02 -12.81 -22.59
CA GLN A 159 38.61 -11.85 -21.56
C GLN A 159 37.75 -10.72 -22.15
N GLU A 160 38.07 -10.25 -23.36
CA GLU A 160 37.24 -9.27 -24.09
C GLU A 160 35.84 -9.80 -24.41
N LEU A 161 35.72 -11.05 -24.87
CA LEU A 161 34.43 -11.70 -25.16
C LEU A 161 33.58 -11.89 -23.89
N ILE A 162 34.20 -12.19 -22.75
CA ILE A 162 33.50 -12.27 -21.46
C ILE A 162 32.95 -10.90 -21.07
N ASN A 163 33.75 -9.85 -21.18
CA ASN A 163 33.33 -8.49 -20.86
C ASN A 163 32.19 -8.00 -21.78
N GLU A 164 32.23 -8.33 -23.07
CA GLU A 164 31.17 -8.01 -24.02
C GLU A 164 29.85 -8.71 -23.65
N LYS A 165 29.91 -9.98 -23.24
CA LYS A 165 28.72 -10.75 -22.82
C LYS A 165 28.13 -10.24 -21.51
N LEU A 166 28.96 -9.85 -20.55
CA LEU A 166 28.51 -9.23 -19.30
C LEU A 166 27.82 -7.89 -19.56
N LYS A 167 28.41 -7.04 -20.41
CA LYS A 167 27.82 -5.76 -20.81
C LYS A 167 26.46 -5.95 -21.50
N LYS A 168 26.35 -6.95 -22.38
CA LYS A 168 25.09 -7.28 -23.05
C LYS A 168 24.00 -7.76 -22.07
N ALA A 169 24.37 -8.47 -21.01
CA ALA A 169 23.43 -8.89 -19.98
C ALA A 169 22.90 -7.69 -19.18
N GLU A 170 23.75 -6.71 -18.89
CA GLU A 170 23.35 -5.45 -18.24
C GLU A 170 22.33 -4.68 -19.10
N GLU A 171 22.62 -4.49 -20.40
CA GLU A 171 21.73 -3.79 -21.33
C GLU A 171 20.37 -4.48 -21.49
N LEU A 172 20.32 -5.82 -21.49
CA LEU A 172 19.08 -6.59 -21.54
C LEU A 172 18.31 -6.53 -20.22
N GLY A 173 19.02 -6.43 -19.09
CA GLY A 173 18.43 -6.20 -17.77
C GLY A 173 17.74 -4.84 -17.67
N GLU A 174 18.36 -3.79 -18.20
CA GLU A 174 17.75 -2.44 -18.27
C GLU A 174 16.49 -2.40 -19.16
N GLN A 175 16.43 -3.24 -20.19
CA GLN A 175 15.26 -3.38 -21.07
C GLN A 175 14.17 -4.30 -20.50
N GLY A 176 14.38 -4.90 -19.32
CA GLY A 176 13.41 -5.76 -18.65
C GLY A 176 13.29 -7.17 -19.25
N MET A 177 14.23 -7.58 -20.11
CA MET A 177 14.24 -8.89 -20.78
C MET A 177 15.00 -9.92 -19.94
N LEU A 178 14.39 -10.32 -18.81
CA LEU A 178 15.03 -11.13 -17.75
C LEU A 178 15.55 -12.49 -18.24
N ASP A 179 14.78 -13.20 -19.07
CA ASP A 179 15.17 -14.53 -19.57
C ASP A 179 16.42 -14.46 -20.47
N GLU A 180 16.54 -13.40 -21.26
CA GLU A 180 17.67 -13.19 -22.17
C GLU A 180 18.92 -12.70 -21.44
N ALA A 181 18.75 -11.83 -20.44
CA ALA A 181 19.83 -11.36 -19.57
C ALA A 181 20.45 -12.53 -18.79
N GLN A 182 19.63 -13.42 -18.25
CA GLN A 182 20.10 -14.59 -17.50
C GLN A 182 20.84 -15.58 -18.39
N LYS A 183 20.38 -15.80 -19.62
CA LYS A 183 21.08 -16.61 -20.61
C LYS A 183 22.45 -16.02 -20.98
N ALA A 184 22.55 -14.70 -21.15
CA ALA A 184 23.82 -14.02 -21.45
C ALA A 184 24.84 -14.12 -20.31
N LEU A 185 24.38 -14.10 -19.04
CA LEU A 185 25.22 -14.33 -17.87
C LEU A 185 25.75 -15.77 -17.79
N GLU A 186 24.89 -16.76 -18.05
CA GLU A 186 25.29 -18.17 -18.06
C GLU A 186 26.31 -18.48 -19.17
N GLU A 187 26.15 -17.86 -20.35
CA GLU A 187 27.14 -17.94 -21.44
C GLU A 187 28.50 -17.31 -21.06
N ALA A 188 28.49 -16.17 -20.36
CA ALA A 188 29.71 -15.53 -19.87
C ALA A 188 30.43 -16.39 -18.82
N GLU A 189 29.69 -17.04 -17.93
CA GLU A 189 30.23 -17.95 -16.93
C GLU A 189 30.78 -19.23 -17.57
N ALA A 190 30.12 -19.77 -18.60
CA ALA A 190 30.60 -20.91 -19.36
C ALA A 190 31.91 -20.62 -20.10
N LEU A 191 32.07 -19.42 -20.67
CA LEU A 191 33.31 -18.95 -21.29
C LEU A 191 34.44 -18.79 -20.28
N LYS A 192 34.13 -18.31 -19.08
CA LYS A 192 35.07 -18.21 -17.96
C LYS A 192 35.50 -19.60 -17.43
N LYS A 193 34.58 -20.56 -17.44
CA LYS A 193 34.85 -21.95 -17.01
C LYS A 193 35.63 -22.74 -18.06
N SER A 194 35.35 -22.54 -19.34
CA SER A 194 36.07 -23.18 -20.44
C SER A 194 37.49 -22.63 -20.60
N SER A 195 37.70 -21.32 -20.43
CA SER A 195 39.05 -20.75 -20.42
C SER A 195 39.90 -21.29 -19.27
N ALA A 196 39.30 -21.52 -18.10
CA ALA A 196 39.97 -22.18 -16.98
C ALA A 196 40.21 -23.69 -17.22
N SER A 197 39.37 -24.36 -18.01
CA SER A 197 39.46 -25.82 -18.26
C SER A 197 40.37 -26.21 -19.43
N ILE A 198 40.52 -25.35 -20.45
CA ILE A 198 41.39 -25.62 -21.63
C ILE A 198 42.86 -25.79 -21.20
N PHE A 199 43.30 -25.10 -20.15
CA PHE A 199 44.66 -25.26 -19.61
C PHE A 199 44.84 -26.46 -18.67
N HIS A 200 43.77 -27.15 -18.26
CA HIS A 200 43.87 -28.32 -17.37
C HIS A 200 44.05 -29.66 -18.12
N ASN A 201 43.76 -29.71 -19.43
CA ASN A 201 43.89 -30.91 -20.27
C ASN A 201 45.04 -30.84 -21.31
N GLY A 202 45.95 -29.87 -21.16
CA GLY A 202 47.14 -29.71 -22.00
C GLY A 202 48.44 -29.97 -21.23
N ILE A 203 48.65 -31.22 -20.79
CA ILE A 203 49.96 -31.80 -20.50
C ILE A 203 50.01 -33.16 -21.17
#